data_AF-A0A2A4ZZH8-F1
#
_entry.id   AF-A0A2A4ZZH8-F1
#
_cell.length_a   1.000
_cell.length_b   1.000
_cell.length_c   1.000
_cell.angle_alpha   90.00
_cell.angle_beta   90.00
_cell.angle_gamma   90.00
#
_symmetry.space_group_name_H-M   'P 1'
#
loop_
_entity.id
_entity.type
_entity.pdbx_description
1 polymer ?
#
loop_
_entity_poly.entity_id
_entity_poly.type
_entity_poly.pdbx_seq_one_letter_code
_entity_poly.pdbx_strand_id
1 'polypeptide(L)'
;MVHIGKTPSQIKHMGAGEIYTDLTAAMSNMDAGDILVVRAGTYQGQINTVWSDGGVTNNVPPGSALNPTIMMSDVPGKWIIDGESVRGCYSAVGAYVNPDWPNDSGGIHASYPQNNIWVLGLQTKDSTNEDGFTHAERTMFRWCILGDSHSYGDTHNISNVGLNRMQRGLMEHSFVHGYGRYKFSSYQASEITFRRCYTRYDTYYGVEPSICGYSFYRARRCYAQNDWVADSAASEWHIVDIATSLTEAFQIASTNANDFPQGNKFQRNGTIDVWNGGFHNYGNAVLLADALVVEDFVSVNQSIQPHPTGVSLITARGPINIDRVGFYNADLTNNGTAVAIISERQIQLNNSIFDIKNAGTDRFIDTWGGAAEDIGIIDTVSFAGFTNDILSLVADGTVTNRNDLYVTAANGLMYPTRLEEGGVAESAGLGPTNIDKCIGRQGTQYGDPDHEMETQIPSLPIQMEEEAMEVWRGYTWTGSNQTVGLGGSATYSGDRGVARIGDSPSYNILASMGHAVFPLNVGAVSATATSARMSWDIPAANYHAVLIAFDIFYRNVTDSGSWVRFAGVDRLTNSLIVDGLTTAKDYEFYVKSRHVNGTLSGPSYKVSVAL
;
A
#
# COMPACT_ATOMS: atom_id res chain seq x y z
N MET A 1 -5.04 -17.67 19.02
CA MET A 1 -3.62 -17.75 19.46
C MET A 1 -3.22 -16.60 20.42
N VAL A 2 -4.01 -15.53 20.55
CA VAL A 2 -3.61 -14.29 21.27
C VAL A 2 -3.74 -14.37 22.81
N HIS A 3 -4.52 -15.31 23.36
CA HIS A 3 -4.77 -15.42 24.81
C HIS A 3 -3.92 -16.50 25.51
N ILE A 4 -3.00 -17.16 24.79
CA ILE A 4 -2.21 -18.27 25.33
C ILE A 4 -1.32 -17.73 26.46
N GLY A 5 -1.46 -18.31 27.66
CA GLY A 5 -0.68 -17.91 28.84
C GLY A 5 -1.28 -16.77 29.67
N LYS A 6 -2.47 -16.24 29.32
CA LYS A 6 -3.19 -15.25 30.12
C LYS A 6 -4.19 -15.93 31.05
N THR A 7 -4.32 -15.43 32.27
CA THR A 7 -5.39 -15.84 33.18
C THR A 7 -6.72 -15.14 32.80
N PRO A 8 -7.88 -15.69 33.18
CA PRO A 8 -9.17 -15.02 32.93
C PRO A 8 -9.25 -13.60 33.52
N SER A 9 -8.53 -13.31 34.61
CA SER A 9 -8.50 -11.98 35.22
C SER A 9 -7.73 -10.94 34.40
N GLN A 10 -6.83 -11.38 33.52
CA GLN A 10 -6.04 -10.53 32.61
C GLN A 10 -6.74 -10.27 31.28
N ILE A 11 -7.95 -10.82 31.08
CA ILE A 11 -8.74 -10.66 29.87
C ILE A 11 -9.99 -9.86 30.26
N LYS A 12 -10.07 -8.63 29.77
CA LYS A 12 -11.22 -7.74 29.95
C LYS A 12 -12.07 -7.81 28.69
N HIS A 13 -13.38 -7.77 28.86
CA HIS A 13 -14.32 -7.72 27.76
C HIS A 13 -15.11 -6.41 27.80
N MET A 14 -15.21 -5.74 26.66
CA MET A 14 -15.94 -4.49 26.51
C MET A 14 -17.00 -4.62 25.42
N GLY A 15 -18.20 -4.08 25.65
CA GLY A 15 -19.24 -3.95 24.63
C GLY A 15 -20.61 -4.45 25.07
N ALA A 16 -21.49 -4.68 24.10
CA ALA A 16 -22.87 -5.09 24.36
C ALA A 16 -22.92 -6.40 25.16
N GLY A 17 -23.56 -6.34 26.34
CA GLY A 17 -23.70 -7.49 27.24
C GLY A 17 -22.49 -7.75 28.15
N GLU A 18 -21.46 -6.90 28.11
CA GLU A 18 -20.29 -7.00 28.98
C GLU A 18 -20.37 -6.06 30.20
N ILE A 19 -19.50 -6.31 31.19
CA ILE A 19 -19.39 -5.48 32.40
C ILE A 19 -18.90 -4.07 32.05
N TYR A 20 -17.94 -3.98 31.14
CA TYR A 20 -17.43 -2.70 30.65
C TYR A 20 -18.17 -2.33 29.36
N THR A 21 -18.85 -1.19 29.35
CA THR A 21 -19.65 -0.74 28.20
C THR A 21 -18.92 0.27 27.32
N ASP A 22 -17.84 0.85 27.83
CA ASP A 22 -17.05 1.89 27.17
C ASP A 22 -15.56 1.76 27.50
N LEU A 23 -14.74 2.45 26.71
CA LEU A 23 -13.29 2.34 26.79
C LEU A 23 -12.73 2.91 28.09
N THR A 24 -13.37 3.93 28.66
CA THR A 24 -12.95 4.53 29.94
C THR A 24 -13.11 3.54 31.09
N ALA A 25 -14.26 2.87 31.17
CA ALA A 25 -14.53 1.84 32.16
C ALA A 25 -13.60 0.63 31.99
N ALA A 26 -13.35 0.20 30.74
CA ALA A 26 -12.44 -0.90 30.46
C ALA A 26 -10.99 -0.56 30.84
N MET A 27 -10.46 0.56 30.36
CA MET A 27 -9.05 0.95 30.56
C MET A 27 -8.72 1.24 32.02
N SER A 28 -9.64 1.83 32.79
CA SER A 28 -9.43 2.05 34.23
C SER A 28 -9.31 0.75 35.05
N ASN A 29 -9.65 -0.40 34.45
CA ASN A 29 -9.57 -1.72 35.05
C ASN A 29 -8.52 -2.63 34.39
N MET A 30 -7.72 -2.09 33.47
CA MET A 30 -6.63 -2.83 32.82
C MET A 30 -5.29 -2.56 33.50
N ASP A 31 -4.52 -3.62 33.68
CA ASP A 31 -3.11 -3.54 34.07
C ASP A 31 -2.18 -3.67 32.84
N ALA A 32 -0.92 -3.30 33.01
CA ALA A 32 0.12 -3.48 31.99
C ALA A 32 0.22 -4.95 31.54
N GLY A 33 0.07 -5.19 30.24
CA GLY A 33 0.08 -6.51 29.65
C GLY A 33 -1.26 -7.26 29.71
N ASP A 34 -2.35 -6.62 30.11
CA ASP A 34 -3.69 -7.20 29.96
C ASP A 34 -4.14 -7.26 28.50
N ILE A 35 -5.21 -8.03 28.26
CA ILE A 35 -5.92 -8.10 26.98
C ILE A 35 -7.29 -7.46 27.14
N LEU A 36 -7.63 -6.52 26.26
CA LEU A 36 -8.99 -6.04 26.06
C LEU A 36 -9.58 -6.67 24.81
N VAL A 37 -10.69 -7.39 24.96
CA VAL A 37 -11.49 -7.92 23.86
C VAL A 37 -12.75 -7.06 23.71
N VAL A 38 -12.85 -6.32 22.62
CA VAL A 38 -13.98 -5.45 22.30
C VAL A 38 -14.97 -6.21 21.44
N ARG A 39 -16.25 -6.19 21.81
CA ARG A 39 -17.34 -6.75 21.00
C ARG A 39 -17.54 -5.92 19.75
N ALA A 40 -17.86 -6.57 18.65
CA ALA A 40 -18.30 -5.90 17.42
C ALA A 40 -19.38 -4.85 17.71
N GLY A 41 -19.15 -3.61 17.29
CA GLY A 41 -20.05 -2.49 17.51
C GLY A 41 -19.43 -1.14 17.15
N THR A 42 -20.31 -0.14 17.07
CA THR A 42 -19.94 1.27 16.94
C THR A 42 -20.03 1.93 18.32
N TYR A 43 -18.93 2.51 18.75
CA TYR A 43 -18.76 3.10 20.07
C TYR A 43 -18.62 4.62 19.93
N GLN A 44 -19.64 5.34 20.40
CA GLN A 44 -19.77 6.79 20.25
C GLN A 44 -19.24 7.55 21.46
N GLY A 45 -18.85 8.80 21.23
CA GLY A 45 -18.49 9.77 22.26
C GLY A 45 -17.04 9.66 22.76
N GLN A 46 -16.56 10.76 23.34
CA GLN A 46 -15.18 10.91 23.83
C GLN A 46 -14.74 9.83 24.83
N ILE A 47 -15.69 9.24 25.58
CA ILE A 47 -15.43 8.14 26.53
C ILE A 47 -14.87 6.87 25.86
N ASN A 48 -15.02 6.76 24.53
CA ASN A 48 -14.54 5.66 23.70
C ASN A 48 -13.31 6.02 22.88
N THR A 49 -12.71 7.20 23.09
CA THR A 49 -11.46 7.63 22.45
C THR A 49 -10.24 7.27 23.31
N VAL A 50 -9.07 7.11 22.69
CA VAL A 50 -7.77 6.97 23.37
C VAL A 50 -7.01 8.26 23.15
N TRP A 51 -6.71 8.99 24.23
CA TRP A 51 -6.17 10.37 24.23
C TRP A 51 -6.76 11.27 23.13
N SER A 52 -7.74 12.09 23.48
CA SER A 52 -8.24 13.14 22.60
C SER A 52 -7.91 14.52 23.16
N ASP A 53 -7.68 15.50 22.27
CA ASP A 53 -7.49 16.91 22.65
C ASP A 53 -8.73 17.50 23.37
N GLY A 54 -9.83 16.75 23.42
CA GLY A 54 -11.08 17.05 24.11
C GLY A 54 -11.11 16.74 25.62
N GLY A 55 -10.03 16.23 26.22
CA GLY A 55 -9.87 16.16 27.68
C GLY A 55 -10.12 14.79 28.35
N VAL A 56 -10.36 13.72 27.59
CA VAL A 56 -10.39 12.35 28.11
C VAL A 56 -9.00 11.71 27.95
N THR A 57 -8.43 11.24 29.06
CA THR A 57 -7.06 10.67 29.13
C THR A 57 -7.08 9.15 29.26
N ASN A 58 -7.88 8.50 28.42
CA ASN A 58 -7.83 7.06 28.25
C ASN A 58 -6.45 6.68 27.69
N ASN A 59 -5.56 6.26 28.60
CA ASN A 59 -4.20 5.88 28.28
C ASN A 59 -4.10 4.37 28.31
N VAL A 60 -3.62 3.78 27.21
CA VAL A 60 -3.37 2.34 27.14
C VAL A 60 -2.26 1.98 28.14
N PRO A 61 -2.48 1.04 29.07
CA PRO A 61 -1.44 0.62 29.99
C PRO A 61 -0.24 0.06 29.22
N PRO A 62 0.99 0.52 29.50
CA PRO A 62 2.16 0.11 28.71
C PRO A 62 2.59 -1.32 29.04
N GLY A 63 2.49 -2.23 28.07
CA GLY A 63 2.98 -3.60 28.20
C GLY A 63 4.52 -3.70 28.07
N SER A 64 5.05 -4.91 28.27
CA SER A 64 6.48 -5.22 28.08
C SER A 64 6.70 -6.09 26.83
N ALA A 65 7.95 -6.22 26.37
CA ALA A 65 8.27 -7.01 25.17
C ALA A 65 7.83 -8.49 25.28
N LEU A 66 7.86 -9.06 26.49
CA LEU A 66 7.41 -10.42 26.76
C LEU A 66 5.92 -10.51 27.13
N ASN A 67 5.31 -9.38 27.48
CA ASN A 67 3.94 -9.30 27.94
C ASN A 67 3.28 -8.00 27.42
N PRO A 68 3.01 -7.91 26.10
CA PRO A 68 2.40 -6.72 25.51
C PRO A 68 0.98 -6.54 26.01
N THR A 69 0.54 -5.28 26.09
CA THR A 69 -0.88 -4.96 26.28
C THR A 69 -1.55 -5.11 24.92
N ILE A 70 -2.65 -5.86 24.88
CA ILE A 70 -3.32 -6.20 23.62
C ILE A 70 -4.75 -5.65 23.67
N MET A 71 -5.17 -4.93 22.63
CA MET A 71 -6.56 -4.56 22.44
C MET A 71 -7.02 -5.15 21.12
N MET A 72 -8.14 -5.88 21.11
CA MET A 72 -8.58 -6.57 19.92
C MET A 72 -10.09 -6.60 19.81
N SER A 73 -10.60 -6.52 18.59
CA SER A 73 -11.98 -6.84 18.30
C SER A 73 -12.18 -8.36 18.28
N ASP A 74 -13.33 -8.84 18.76
CA ASP A 74 -13.73 -10.24 18.60
C ASP A 74 -14.12 -10.59 17.14
N VAL A 75 -14.56 -9.59 16.38
CA VAL A 75 -14.74 -9.64 14.93
C VAL A 75 -13.83 -8.57 14.30
N PRO A 76 -12.77 -8.96 13.56
CA PRO A 76 -11.83 -8.01 12.97
C PRO A 76 -12.51 -6.92 12.15
N GLY A 77 -12.09 -5.66 12.33
CA GLY A 77 -12.65 -4.50 11.65
C GLY A 77 -14.04 -4.06 12.15
N LYS A 78 -14.59 -4.69 13.19
CA LYS A 78 -15.91 -4.32 13.74
C LYS A 78 -15.85 -3.66 15.11
N TRP A 79 -14.67 -3.33 15.63
CA TRP A 79 -14.55 -2.34 16.71
C TRP A 79 -14.42 -0.96 16.06
N ILE A 80 -15.50 -0.19 16.04
CA ILE A 80 -15.55 1.12 15.39
C ILE A 80 -15.62 2.20 16.47
N ILE A 81 -14.62 3.07 16.57
CA ILE A 81 -14.70 4.31 17.35
C ILE A 81 -15.29 5.38 16.45
N ASP A 82 -16.48 5.85 16.82
CA ASP A 82 -17.13 7.01 16.21
C ASP A 82 -16.72 8.26 16.99
N GLY A 83 -15.85 9.04 16.37
CA GLY A 83 -15.27 10.24 16.94
C GLY A 83 -16.30 11.34 17.19
N GLU A 84 -17.47 11.31 16.55
CA GLU A 84 -18.48 12.37 16.66
C GLU A 84 -17.88 13.78 16.53
N SER A 85 -16.95 13.95 15.57
CA SER A 85 -16.19 15.18 15.36
C SER A 85 -15.21 15.53 16.50
N VAL A 86 -14.59 14.53 17.14
CA VAL A 86 -13.51 14.71 18.11
C VAL A 86 -12.14 14.50 17.47
N ARG A 87 -11.16 15.31 17.88
CA ARG A 87 -9.77 15.18 17.44
C ARG A 87 -9.03 14.08 18.19
N GLY A 88 -8.30 13.24 17.45
CA GLY A 88 -7.51 12.16 18.04
C GLY A 88 -8.39 11.01 18.52
N CYS A 89 -9.12 10.34 17.62
CA CYS A 89 -9.99 9.21 18.02
C CYS A 89 -9.19 8.11 18.71
N TYR A 90 -8.03 7.81 18.13
CA TYR A 90 -7.04 6.97 18.77
C TYR A 90 -5.67 7.64 18.64
N SER A 91 -5.19 8.17 19.75
CA SER A 91 -3.83 8.64 19.89
C SER A 91 -3.21 7.97 21.12
N ALA A 92 -2.13 7.22 20.92
CA ALA A 92 -1.38 6.68 22.04
C ALA A 92 -0.08 7.47 22.12
N VAL A 93 -0.06 8.47 23.01
CA VAL A 93 1.05 9.40 23.19
C VAL A 93 1.90 9.01 24.40
N GLY A 94 3.22 8.93 24.20
CA GLY A 94 4.21 8.70 25.26
C GLY A 94 5.13 9.91 25.53
N ALA A 95 6.43 9.81 25.24
CA ALA A 95 7.37 10.93 25.47
C ALA A 95 8.18 11.41 24.25
N TYR A 96 8.21 12.73 24.05
CA TYR A 96 8.66 13.53 22.89
C TYR A 96 10.02 13.27 22.22
N VAL A 97 10.76 12.22 22.56
CA VAL A 97 12.14 11.98 22.10
C VAL A 97 12.24 10.61 21.41
N ASN A 98 12.64 10.61 20.13
CA ASN A 98 13.10 9.38 19.45
C ASN A 98 14.59 9.15 19.81
N PRO A 99 14.99 7.96 20.30
CA PRO A 99 16.39 7.67 20.65
C PRO A 99 17.39 7.86 19.51
N ASP A 100 16.92 7.76 18.28
CA ASP A 100 17.73 7.91 17.08
C ASP A 100 17.81 9.37 16.61
N TRP A 101 16.92 10.26 17.04
CA TRP A 101 16.84 11.64 16.53
C TRP A 101 17.80 12.58 17.28
N PRO A 102 18.82 13.17 16.60
CA PRO A 102 19.89 13.91 17.27
C PRO A 102 19.52 15.36 17.67
N ASN A 103 18.33 15.83 17.31
CA ASN A 103 17.98 17.26 17.38
C ASN A 103 16.78 17.51 18.29
N ASP A 104 16.96 17.28 19.59
CA ASP A 104 16.10 17.82 20.65
C ASP A 104 16.91 18.80 21.51
N SER A 105 17.02 20.03 21.04
CA SER A 105 17.54 21.14 21.83
C SER A 105 16.52 21.54 22.91
N GLY A 106 16.46 20.76 24.00
CA GLY A 106 15.90 21.22 25.28
C GLY A 106 14.89 20.30 26.00
N GLY A 107 14.54 19.14 25.44
CA GLY A 107 13.63 18.19 26.10
C GLY A 107 14.35 17.35 27.17
N ILE A 108 13.80 17.25 28.37
CA ILE A 108 14.30 16.35 29.42
C ILE A 108 14.21 14.90 28.91
N HIS A 109 15.35 14.24 28.76
CA HIS A 109 15.47 12.80 28.47
C HIS A 109 14.96 11.97 29.66
N ALA A 110 13.65 11.88 29.83
CA ALA A 110 13.11 10.93 30.78
C ALA A 110 13.17 9.53 30.15
N SER A 111 13.99 8.66 30.73
CA SER A 111 14.05 7.23 30.41
C SER A 111 12.76 6.53 30.84
N TYR A 112 11.67 6.68 30.09
CA TYR A 112 10.47 5.85 30.32
C TYR A 112 10.66 4.42 29.76
N PRO A 113 10.00 3.40 30.33
CA PRO A 113 10.06 2.02 29.84
C PRO A 113 9.58 1.87 28.38
N GLN A 114 9.96 0.76 27.74
CA GLN A 114 9.49 0.36 26.41
C GLN A 114 8.02 -0.07 26.49
N ASN A 115 7.11 0.58 25.76
CA ASN A 115 5.66 0.36 25.87
C ASN A 115 5.13 -0.52 24.74
N ASN A 116 5.00 -1.82 24.97
CA ASN A 116 4.59 -2.76 23.93
C ASN A 116 3.07 -2.86 23.87
N ILE A 117 2.47 -2.31 22.80
CA ILE A 117 1.02 -2.25 22.60
C ILE A 117 0.67 -2.86 21.25
N TRP A 118 -0.26 -3.81 21.26
CA TRP A 118 -0.82 -4.41 20.05
C TRP A 118 -2.29 -4.07 19.94
N VAL A 119 -2.72 -3.65 18.75
CA VAL A 119 -4.14 -3.39 18.50
C VAL A 119 -4.57 -4.09 17.22
N LEU A 120 -5.70 -4.78 17.29
CA LEU A 120 -6.18 -5.62 16.20
C LEU A 120 -7.67 -5.36 15.93
N GLY A 121 -7.99 -4.96 14.70
CA GLY A 121 -9.37 -4.83 14.24
C GLY A 121 -10.09 -3.55 14.67
N LEU A 122 -9.36 -2.46 14.92
CA LEU A 122 -9.92 -1.15 15.24
C LEU A 122 -10.17 -0.33 13.96
N GLN A 123 -11.33 0.30 13.87
CA GLN A 123 -11.62 1.34 12.88
C GLN A 123 -11.98 2.65 13.58
N THR A 124 -11.67 3.76 12.94
CA THR A 124 -12.04 5.12 13.36
C THR A 124 -12.95 5.73 12.30
N LYS A 125 -13.98 6.45 12.74
CA LYS A 125 -14.81 7.25 11.85
C LYS A 125 -15.16 8.59 12.47
N ASP A 126 -15.45 9.57 11.62
CA ASP A 126 -15.99 10.88 12.00
C ASP A 126 -15.12 11.61 13.03
N SER A 127 -13.79 11.65 12.82
CA SER A 127 -12.86 12.44 13.64
C SER A 127 -12.86 13.93 13.21
N THR A 128 -12.55 14.88 14.09
CA THR A 128 -12.16 16.24 13.66
C THR A 128 -10.65 16.30 13.55
N ASN A 129 -10.13 16.84 12.44
CA ASN A 129 -8.70 17.00 12.17
C ASN A 129 -7.96 15.67 11.88
N GLU A 130 -6.80 15.78 11.25
CA GLU A 130 -6.01 14.71 10.62
C GLU A 130 -5.27 13.79 11.64
N ASP A 131 -5.97 13.30 12.66
CA ASP A 131 -5.44 12.45 13.73
C ASP A 131 -6.41 11.29 14.03
N GLY A 132 -6.88 10.58 12.99
CA GLY A 132 -7.71 9.38 13.20
C GLY A 132 -6.95 8.35 14.04
N PHE A 133 -5.70 8.11 13.64
CA PHE A 133 -4.76 7.24 14.32
C PHE A 133 -3.35 7.87 14.39
N THR A 134 -2.92 8.27 15.59
CA THR A 134 -1.55 8.76 15.80
C THR A 134 -0.87 7.98 16.93
N HIS A 135 0.22 7.28 16.61
CA HIS A 135 1.12 6.78 17.64
C HIS A 135 2.30 7.73 17.74
N ALA A 136 2.37 8.48 18.84
CA ALA A 136 3.51 9.29 19.16
C ALA A 136 4.22 8.62 20.33
N GLU A 137 5.52 8.33 20.18
CA GLU A 137 6.44 8.29 21.32
C GLU A 137 6.45 7.06 22.27
N ARG A 138 6.64 5.81 21.78
CA ARG A 138 7.59 4.76 22.30
C ARG A 138 7.36 3.37 21.68
N THR A 139 8.24 2.44 22.06
CA THR A 139 8.73 1.18 21.48
C THR A 139 7.71 0.04 21.21
N MET A 140 7.80 -0.58 20.02
CA MET A 140 7.11 -1.81 19.59
C MET A 140 5.59 -1.77 19.58
N PHE A 141 5.08 -1.39 18.42
CA PHE A 141 3.67 -1.35 18.11
C PHE A 141 3.38 -2.33 16.98
N ARG A 142 2.33 -3.13 17.12
CA ARG A 142 1.82 -4.00 16.06
C ARG A 142 0.35 -3.70 15.86
N TRP A 143 0.02 -3.20 14.68
CA TRP A 143 -1.35 -2.88 14.31
C TRP A 143 -1.80 -3.71 13.15
N CYS A 144 -3.03 -4.22 13.26
CA CYS A 144 -3.66 -5.00 12.22
C CYS A 144 -5.08 -4.47 12.01
N ILE A 145 -5.41 -4.08 10.77
CA ILE A 145 -6.74 -3.63 10.32
C ILE A 145 -7.13 -2.28 10.91
N LEU A 146 -6.94 -1.25 10.10
CA LEU A 146 -7.46 0.10 10.25
C LEU A 146 -8.46 0.36 9.12
N GLY A 147 -9.54 1.05 9.44
CA GLY A 147 -10.30 1.87 8.50
C GLY A 147 -10.47 3.21 9.18
N ASP A 148 -9.79 4.25 8.69
CA ASP A 148 -10.08 5.62 9.10
C ASP A 148 -11.01 6.24 8.07
N SER A 149 -12.06 6.90 8.54
CA SER A 149 -13.00 7.60 7.70
C SER A 149 -13.33 8.97 8.32
N HIS A 150 -13.24 9.99 7.48
CA HIS A 150 -13.78 11.32 7.74
C HIS A 150 -13.01 12.15 8.81
N SER A 151 -12.19 13.10 8.35
CA SER A 151 -11.77 14.26 9.13
C SER A 151 -12.68 15.46 8.81
N TYR A 152 -13.49 15.92 9.75
CA TYR A 152 -14.30 17.11 9.56
C TYR A 152 -13.41 18.37 9.64
N GLY A 153 -13.27 19.06 8.51
CA GLY A 153 -13.20 20.53 8.44
C GLY A 153 -12.00 21.28 9.03
N ASP A 154 -10.75 20.95 8.69
CA ASP A 154 -9.63 21.86 9.01
C ASP A 154 -8.43 21.76 8.04
N THR A 155 -7.65 22.85 7.95
CA THR A 155 -6.46 23.06 7.09
C THR A 155 -5.15 22.66 7.78
N HIS A 156 -5.19 21.73 8.72
CA HIS A 156 -4.03 21.39 9.55
C HIS A 156 -3.00 20.49 8.82
N ASN A 157 -1.88 20.20 9.50
CA ASN A 157 -0.65 19.70 8.89
C ASN A 157 -0.31 18.24 9.27
N ILE A 158 -1.24 17.47 9.83
CA ILE A 158 -1.01 16.15 10.42
C ILE A 158 -1.54 15.05 9.48
N SER A 159 -1.20 13.79 9.71
CA SER A 159 -1.57 12.66 8.85
C SER A 159 -2.59 11.78 9.55
N ASN A 160 -3.63 11.35 8.83
CA ASN A 160 -4.68 10.49 9.38
C ASN A 160 -4.15 9.23 10.08
N VAL A 161 -3.06 8.65 9.56
CA VAL A 161 -2.39 7.49 10.15
C VAL A 161 -0.91 7.79 10.31
N GLY A 162 -0.50 8.16 11.54
CA GLY A 162 0.86 8.62 11.84
C GLY A 162 1.60 7.72 12.83
N LEU A 163 2.79 7.28 12.46
CA LEU A 163 3.77 6.59 13.30
C LEU A 163 4.93 7.55 13.61
N ASN A 164 4.74 8.37 14.64
CA ASN A 164 5.55 9.56 14.92
C ASN A 164 6.48 9.33 16.12
N ARG A 165 7.73 9.80 16.01
CA ARG A 165 8.76 9.76 17.08
C ARG A 165 8.92 8.39 17.72
N MET A 166 8.79 7.34 16.92
CA MET A 166 8.76 5.96 17.39
C MET A 166 9.83 5.09 16.76
N GLN A 167 10.12 3.96 17.40
CA GLN A 167 11.06 2.96 16.95
C GLN A 167 10.41 1.56 16.97
N ARG A 168 10.67 0.75 15.95
CA ARG A 168 10.10 -0.61 15.77
C ARG A 168 8.57 -0.63 15.65
N GLY A 169 8.03 0.20 14.77
CA GLY A 169 6.60 0.22 14.45
C GLY A 169 6.26 -0.78 13.35
N LEU A 170 5.17 -1.53 13.51
CA LEU A 170 4.54 -2.31 12.44
C LEU A 170 3.08 -1.93 12.33
N MET A 171 2.68 -1.56 11.13
CA MET A 171 1.28 -1.48 10.73
C MET A 171 1.10 -2.41 9.54
N GLU A 172 0.24 -3.40 9.69
CA GLU A 172 0.03 -4.46 8.70
C GLU A 172 -1.47 -4.63 8.39
N HIS A 173 -1.83 -4.98 7.15
CA HIS A 173 -3.23 -5.25 6.77
C HIS A 173 -4.20 -4.09 7.10
N SER A 174 -3.79 -2.85 6.86
CA SER A 174 -4.58 -1.65 7.19
C SER A 174 -5.02 -0.89 5.95
N PHE A 175 -6.17 -0.23 5.99
CA PHE A 175 -6.61 0.65 4.90
C PHE A 175 -7.04 2.03 5.40
N VAL A 176 -6.95 3.04 4.54
CA VAL A 176 -7.20 4.44 4.91
C VAL A 176 -7.86 5.19 3.75
N HIS A 177 -8.90 5.98 4.02
CA HIS A 177 -9.62 6.73 2.98
C HIS A 177 -10.45 7.93 3.48
N GLY A 178 -10.83 8.83 2.57
CA GLY A 178 -11.85 9.88 2.81
C GLY A 178 -11.45 11.31 2.42
N TYR A 179 -12.01 12.30 3.11
CA TYR A 179 -11.73 13.75 2.98
C TYR A 179 -10.67 14.28 3.98
N GLY A 180 -9.48 14.73 3.51
CA GLY A 180 -8.29 14.98 4.35
C GLY A 180 -6.95 14.44 3.79
N ARG A 181 -5.85 14.52 4.56
CA ARG A 181 -4.52 13.97 4.20
C ARG A 181 -4.38 12.49 4.54
N TYR A 182 -5.18 11.64 3.90
CA TYR A 182 -5.13 10.20 4.17
C TYR A 182 -3.87 9.57 3.67
N LYS A 183 -3.03 9.19 4.63
CA LYS A 183 -1.75 8.58 4.37
C LYS A 183 -1.28 7.77 5.55
N PHE A 184 -0.49 6.75 5.25
CA PHE A 184 0.40 6.14 6.20
C PHE A 184 1.67 6.97 6.26
N SER A 185 1.88 7.69 7.36
CA SER A 185 3.08 8.48 7.55
C SER A 185 3.89 8.02 8.74
N SER A 186 5.18 8.28 8.67
CA SER A 186 6.06 8.28 9.82
C SER A 186 6.78 9.61 9.92
N TYR A 187 6.92 10.14 11.13
CA TYR A 187 7.60 11.41 11.38
C TYR A 187 8.67 11.26 12.45
N GLN A 188 9.91 11.68 12.19
CA GLN A 188 11.01 11.56 13.17
C GLN A 188 11.10 10.14 13.75
N ALA A 189 10.90 9.13 12.92
CA ALA A 189 10.72 7.73 13.32
C ALA A 189 11.85 6.85 12.78
N SER A 190 12.02 5.67 13.37
CA SER A 190 12.97 4.68 12.86
C SER A 190 12.43 3.25 12.91
N GLU A 191 12.93 2.40 12.01
CA GLU A 191 12.60 0.97 12.04
C GLU A 191 11.08 0.73 11.91
N ILE A 192 10.42 1.50 11.04
CA ILE A 192 8.97 1.42 10.80
C ILE A 192 8.71 0.51 9.61
N THR A 193 7.66 -0.29 9.69
CA THR A 193 7.17 -1.08 8.57
C THR A 193 5.67 -0.84 8.42
N PHE A 194 5.28 -0.26 7.29
CA PHE A 194 3.95 -0.41 6.73
C PHE A 194 3.99 -1.64 5.84
N ARG A 195 3.00 -2.53 5.96
CA ARG A 195 2.98 -3.76 5.17
C ARG A 195 1.57 -4.19 4.80
N ARG A 196 1.34 -4.54 3.53
CA ARG A 196 0.01 -4.97 3.07
C ARG A 196 -1.08 -3.96 3.43
N CYS A 197 -0.75 -2.69 3.34
CA CYS A 197 -1.63 -1.59 3.59
C CYS A 197 -2.23 -1.07 2.28
N TYR A 198 -3.40 -0.43 2.35
CA TYR A 198 -4.11 0.07 1.18
C TYR A 198 -4.70 1.46 1.40
N THR A 199 -4.22 2.45 0.65
CA THR A 199 -4.68 3.85 0.76
C THR A 199 -5.58 4.21 -0.42
N ARG A 200 -6.65 4.95 -0.17
CA ARG A 200 -7.40 5.66 -1.22
C ARG A 200 -7.55 7.14 -0.88
N TYR A 201 -7.32 8.02 -1.84
CA TYR A 201 -7.72 9.41 -1.67
C TYR A 201 -9.12 9.62 -2.21
N ASP A 202 -9.94 10.35 -1.45
CA ASP A 202 -11.21 10.78 -1.97
C ASP A 202 -11.22 12.28 -2.29
N THR A 203 -10.81 13.12 -1.35
CA THR A 203 -10.81 14.57 -1.55
C THR A 203 -9.93 15.24 -0.51
N TYR A 204 -9.35 16.39 -0.85
CA TYR A 204 -8.56 17.19 0.08
C TYR A 204 -8.82 18.68 -0.15
N TYR A 205 -8.90 19.42 0.96
CA TYR A 205 -8.99 20.87 0.97
C TYR A 205 -7.93 21.42 1.93
N GLY A 206 -6.91 22.06 1.38
CA GLY A 206 -5.88 22.72 2.18
C GLY A 206 -4.77 23.30 1.33
N VAL A 207 -3.91 24.08 1.98
CA VAL A 207 -2.80 24.84 1.34
C VAL A 207 -1.44 24.19 1.57
N GLU A 208 -1.40 23.07 2.29
CA GLU A 208 -0.16 22.41 2.66
C GLU A 208 0.42 21.58 1.51
N PRO A 209 1.73 21.69 1.24
CA PRO A 209 2.41 20.80 0.30
C PRO A 209 2.47 19.37 0.87
N SER A 210 2.22 18.36 0.04
CA SER A 210 2.32 16.88 0.26
C SER A 210 1.05 16.16 0.74
N ILE A 211 0.20 15.82 -0.23
CA ILE A 211 -0.78 14.72 -0.14
C ILE A 211 -0.07 13.51 -0.76
N CYS A 212 0.20 12.46 0.03
CA CYS A 212 0.90 11.28 -0.45
C CYS A 212 0.44 10.04 0.32
N GLY A 213 0.59 8.82 -0.19
CA GLY A 213 -0.14 7.66 0.34
C GLY A 213 0.70 7.02 1.43
N TYR A 214 1.99 6.99 1.16
CA TYR A 214 3.04 6.59 2.09
C TYR A 214 4.07 7.69 2.19
N SER A 215 4.35 8.14 3.41
CA SER A 215 5.26 9.26 3.68
C SER A 215 6.24 8.94 4.79
N PHE A 216 7.54 8.93 4.47
CA PHE A 216 8.59 8.88 5.49
C PHE A 216 9.16 10.28 5.66
N TYR A 217 8.66 10.99 6.67
CA TYR A 217 9.06 12.35 6.97
C TYR A 217 10.14 12.38 8.04
N ARG A 218 11.37 12.68 7.66
CA ARG A 218 12.53 12.64 8.58
C ARG A 218 12.61 11.29 9.30
N ALA A 219 12.56 10.19 8.56
CA ALA A 219 12.55 8.85 9.12
C ALA A 219 13.68 8.00 8.55
N ARG A 220 14.13 6.99 9.31
CA ARG A 220 15.22 6.10 8.90
C ARG A 220 14.88 4.62 9.06
N ARG A 221 15.38 3.77 8.17
CA ARG A 221 15.16 2.32 8.21
C ARG A 221 13.66 2.00 8.17
N CYS A 222 12.90 2.79 7.41
CA CYS A 222 11.46 2.64 7.24
C CYS A 222 11.14 1.94 5.93
N TYR A 223 10.13 1.10 5.96
CA TYR A 223 9.77 0.18 4.90
C TYR A 223 8.28 0.32 4.58
N ALA A 224 7.94 0.48 3.30
CA ALA A 224 6.61 0.20 2.79
C ALA A 224 6.72 -1.09 1.96
N GLN A 225 6.00 -2.13 2.36
CA GLN A 225 6.15 -3.49 1.84
C GLN A 225 4.81 -4.10 1.43
N ASN A 226 4.64 -4.50 0.18
CA ASN A 226 3.35 -5.04 -0.30
C ASN A 226 2.18 -4.05 -0.17
N ASP A 227 2.48 -2.75 -0.27
CA ASP A 227 1.55 -1.67 -0.02
C ASP A 227 0.98 -1.08 -1.31
N TRP A 228 -0.27 -0.62 -1.25
CA TRP A 228 -0.98 -0.12 -2.43
C TRP A 228 -1.56 1.27 -2.21
N VAL A 229 -1.55 2.07 -3.28
CA VAL A 229 -2.26 3.35 -3.38
C VAL A 229 -3.25 3.26 -4.53
N ALA A 230 -4.52 3.56 -4.27
CA ALA A 230 -5.54 3.66 -5.29
C ALA A 230 -6.16 5.04 -5.33
N ASP A 231 -6.69 5.38 -6.50
CA ASP A 231 -7.65 6.47 -6.61
C ASP A 231 -8.83 6.07 -7.51
N SER A 232 -9.61 7.07 -7.89
CA SER A 232 -10.69 6.98 -8.82
C SER A 232 -10.22 7.34 -10.22
N ALA A 233 -10.45 6.42 -11.16
CA ALA A 233 -10.45 6.66 -12.59
C ALA A 233 -11.50 7.72 -13.05
N ALA A 234 -12.10 8.46 -12.11
CA ALA A 234 -13.03 9.54 -12.39
C ALA A 234 -12.23 10.82 -12.64
N SER A 235 -12.52 11.52 -13.73
CA SER A 235 -11.98 12.85 -14.03
C SER A 235 -12.40 13.95 -13.04
N GLU A 236 -13.25 13.61 -12.06
CA GLU A 236 -13.80 14.50 -11.05
C GLU A 236 -12.85 14.57 -9.84
N TRP A 237 -11.63 15.01 -10.13
CA TRP A 237 -10.69 15.42 -9.09
C TRP A 237 -11.08 16.78 -8.57
N HIS A 238 -11.18 16.87 -7.25
CA HIS A 238 -11.46 18.10 -6.54
C HIS A 238 -10.35 18.36 -5.54
N ILE A 239 -9.18 18.74 -6.07
CA ILE A 239 -8.30 19.59 -5.29
C ILE A 239 -8.66 21.04 -5.59
N VAL A 240 -8.91 21.78 -4.54
CA VAL A 240 -9.66 23.04 -4.60
C VAL A 240 -8.73 24.26 -4.70
N ASP A 241 -7.43 24.07 -4.93
CA ASP A 241 -6.53 25.17 -5.26
C ASP A 241 -5.52 24.82 -6.36
N ILE A 242 -5.52 25.66 -7.39
CA ILE A 242 -4.82 25.53 -8.68
C ILE A 242 -3.33 25.91 -8.57
N ALA A 243 -2.86 26.30 -7.37
CA ALA A 243 -1.53 26.87 -7.18
C ALA A 243 -0.59 26.07 -6.27
N THR A 244 -1.07 25.10 -5.48
CA THR A 244 -0.25 24.48 -4.41
C THR A 244 -0.53 23.00 -4.10
N SER A 245 -1.48 22.37 -4.78
CA SER A 245 -1.92 21.03 -4.38
C SER A 245 -1.13 19.90 -5.02
N LEU A 246 -0.39 19.18 -4.18
CA LEU A 246 0.56 18.14 -4.54
C LEU A 246 -0.03 16.77 -4.23
N THR A 247 -0.17 15.87 -5.22
CA THR A 247 -0.53 14.46 -4.96
C THR A 247 0.57 13.53 -5.45
N GLU A 248 1.18 12.80 -4.52
CA GLU A 248 2.19 11.76 -4.77
C GLU A 248 1.66 10.41 -4.28
N ALA A 249 2.31 9.30 -4.64
CA ALA A 249 1.96 7.99 -4.08
C ALA A 249 2.88 7.60 -2.93
N PHE A 250 4.20 7.73 -3.13
CA PHE A 250 5.23 7.34 -2.18
C PHE A 250 6.30 8.42 -2.05
N GLN A 251 6.55 8.89 -0.82
CA GLN A 251 7.41 10.04 -0.59
C GLN A 251 8.40 9.83 0.56
N ILE A 252 9.64 10.30 0.36
CA ILE A 252 10.59 10.60 1.44
C ILE A 252 10.76 12.12 1.55
N ALA A 253 10.20 12.69 2.60
CA ALA A 253 10.30 14.12 2.86
C ALA A 253 11.30 14.39 4.01
N SER A 254 12.02 15.50 3.92
CA SER A 254 12.96 15.93 4.96
C SER A 254 12.95 17.45 5.09
N THR A 255 13.11 17.97 6.30
CA THR A 255 13.31 19.41 6.56
C THR A 255 14.16 19.50 7.83
N ASN A 256 15.27 20.24 7.84
CA ASN A 256 16.15 20.35 9.02
C ASN A 256 16.50 18.99 9.68
N ALA A 257 16.74 17.96 8.86
CA ALA A 257 16.78 16.57 9.32
C ALA A 257 18.18 15.96 9.50
N ASN A 258 19.26 16.69 9.21
CA ASN A 258 20.64 16.18 9.19
C ASN A 258 20.69 14.79 8.50
N ASP A 259 21.40 13.82 9.07
CA ASP A 259 21.56 12.45 8.52
C ASP A 259 20.31 11.55 8.63
N PHE A 260 19.13 12.14 8.87
CA PHE A 260 17.91 11.43 9.27
C PHE A 260 16.81 11.43 8.20
N PRO A 261 17.19 11.34 6.93
CA PRO A 261 16.62 10.18 6.26
C PRO A 261 17.71 9.25 5.75
N GLN A 262 17.63 7.98 6.18
CA GLN A 262 18.61 6.94 5.86
C GLN A 262 17.97 5.54 5.83
N GLY A 263 18.32 4.69 4.88
CA GLY A 263 18.01 3.26 4.86
C GLY A 263 16.54 2.95 4.60
N ASN A 264 15.83 3.85 3.91
CA ASN A 264 14.41 3.70 3.63
C ASN A 264 14.17 2.90 2.34
N LYS A 265 13.07 2.14 2.31
CA LYS A 265 12.77 1.23 1.20
C LYS A 265 11.28 1.18 0.85
N PHE A 266 10.99 1.15 -0.45
CA PHE A 266 9.69 0.82 -1.02
C PHE A 266 9.83 -0.50 -1.79
N GLN A 267 9.13 -1.57 -1.39
CA GLN A 267 9.38 -2.91 -1.90
C GLN A 267 8.07 -3.68 -2.15
N ARG A 268 7.87 -4.19 -3.37
CA ARG A 268 6.65 -4.93 -3.77
C ARG A 268 5.36 -4.11 -3.65
N ASN A 269 5.46 -2.80 -3.85
CA ASN A 269 4.35 -1.86 -3.73
C ASN A 269 3.71 -1.57 -5.08
N GLY A 270 2.57 -0.90 -5.08
CA GLY A 270 2.03 -0.40 -6.33
C GLY A 270 0.98 0.68 -6.25
N THR A 271 0.61 1.17 -7.43
CA THR A 271 -0.47 2.15 -7.61
C THR A 271 -1.44 1.76 -8.70
N ILE A 272 -2.70 2.15 -8.54
CA ILE A 272 -3.77 1.91 -9.52
C ILE A 272 -4.69 3.13 -9.64
N ASP A 273 -4.96 3.53 -10.88
CA ASP A 273 -5.90 4.61 -11.21
C ASP A 273 -5.60 5.92 -10.47
N VAL A 274 -4.32 6.14 -10.11
CA VAL A 274 -3.89 7.30 -9.34
C VAL A 274 -3.69 8.49 -10.29
N TRP A 275 -4.24 9.63 -9.88
CA TRP A 275 -4.00 10.91 -10.52
C TRP A 275 -3.00 11.71 -9.70
N ASN A 276 -1.93 12.16 -10.34
CA ASN A 276 -0.88 12.89 -9.65
C ASN A 276 -0.90 14.38 -10.04
N GLY A 277 -0.86 15.24 -9.03
CA GLY A 277 -0.74 16.70 -9.07
C GLY A 277 0.65 17.13 -8.60
N GLY A 278 1.09 18.33 -8.99
CA GLY A 278 2.50 18.72 -9.02
C GLY A 278 3.28 18.67 -7.70
N PHE A 279 4.58 18.98 -7.74
CA PHE A 279 5.48 18.96 -6.59
C PHE A 279 5.98 20.34 -6.15
N HIS A 280 6.12 20.59 -4.84
CA HIS A 280 6.78 21.79 -4.31
C HIS A 280 7.59 21.47 -3.04
N ASN A 281 8.89 21.20 -3.19
CA ASN A 281 9.85 21.25 -2.09
C ASN A 281 10.33 22.69 -1.87
N TYR A 282 9.65 23.46 -1.02
CA TYR A 282 10.25 24.68 -0.48
C TYR A 282 11.08 24.35 0.78
N GLY A 283 12.35 24.76 0.80
CA GLY A 283 13.10 25.00 2.05
C GLY A 283 14.27 24.05 2.38
N ASN A 284 14.89 24.36 3.54
CA ASN A 284 16.12 23.83 4.15
C ASN A 284 16.07 22.32 4.49
N ALA A 285 15.77 21.46 3.53
CA ALA A 285 15.88 20.04 3.75
C ALA A 285 17.31 19.55 3.69
N VAL A 286 17.53 18.42 4.36
CA VAL A 286 18.81 17.73 4.31
C VAL A 286 18.69 16.54 3.37
N LEU A 287 19.75 16.34 2.60
CA LEU A 287 19.87 15.31 1.59
C LEU A 287 19.93 13.93 2.26
N LEU A 288 19.34 12.91 1.64
CA LEU A 288 19.46 11.52 2.09
C LEU A 288 20.94 11.14 2.23
N ALA A 289 21.27 10.48 3.35
CA ALA A 289 22.62 10.00 3.58
C ALA A 289 22.97 8.79 2.69
N ASP A 290 21.98 7.97 2.35
CA ASP A 290 22.06 6.83 1.45
C ASP A 290 20.93 6.84 0.42
N ALA A 291 20.99 5.93 -0.55
CA ALA A 291 19.98 5.86 -1.59
C ALA A 291 18.65 5.31 -1.05
N LEU A 292 17.53 5.95 -1.40
CA LEU A 292 16.21 5.31 -1.32
C LEU A 292 16.21 4.10 -2.25
N VAL A 293 15.80 2.94 -1.74
CA VAL A 293 15.63 1.74 -2.57
C VAL A 293 14.15 1.57 -2.94
N VAL A 294 13.88 1.48 -4.23
CA VAL A 294 12.58 1.13 -4.80
C VAL A 294 12.74 -0.17 -5.57
N GLU A 295 12.03 -1.23 -5.18
CA GLU A 295 12.09 -2.46 -5.94
C GLU A 295 10.75 -3.18 -6.05
N ASP A 296 10.61 -3.95 -7.14
CA ASP A 296 9.42 -4.77 -7.40
C ASP A 296 8.12 -3.93 -7.40
N PHE A 297 8.15 -2.75 -8.01
CA PHE A 297 7.06 -1.78 -7.92
C PHE A 297 6.19 -1.79 -9.19
N VAL A 298 4.86 -1.79 -9.06
CA VAL A 298 3.95 -1.71 -10.21
C VAL A 298 3.04 -0.47 -10.17
N SER A 299 2.94 0.24 -11.27
CA SER A 299 2.04 1.39 -11.43
C SER A 299 1.16 1.19 -12.64
N VAL A 300 -0.16 1.34 -12.48
CA VAL A 300 -1.15 1.07 -13.52
C VAL A 300 -2.11 2.25 -13.67
N ASN A 301 -2.45 2.58 -14.92
CA ASN A 301 -3.49 3.56 -15.28
C ASN A 301 -3.27 4.92 -14.61
N GLN A 302 -2.06 5.44 -14.70
CA GLN A 302 -1.74 6.72 -14.10
C GLN A 302 -2.22 7.85 -15.00
N SER A 303 -2.85 8.86 -14.41
CA SER A 303 -3.05 10.13 -15.10
C SER A 303 -2.16 11.18 -14.47
N ILE A 304 -1.29 11.79 -15.29
CA ILE A 304 -0.30 12.76 -14.82
C ILE A 304 -0.63 14.08 -15.52
N GLN A 305 -1.11 15.06 -14.76
CA GLN A 305 -1.43 16.39 -15.30
C GLN A 305 -0.24 17.35 -15.19
N PRO A 306 -0.02 18.24 -16.17
CA PRO A 306 1.08 19.17 -16.12
C PRO A 306 0.94 20.15 -14.95
N HIS A 307 2.03 20.29 -14.21
CA HIS A 307 2.22 21.35 -13.23
C HIS A 307 3.52 22.10 -13.59
N PRO A 308 3.62 23.42 -13.38
CA PRO A 308 4.83 24.20 -13.68
C PRO A 308 6.11 23.74 -12.96
N THR A 309 6.02 22.81 -12.01
CA THR A 309 7.13 22.31 -11.18
C THR A 309 7.34 20.80 -11.23
N GLY A 310 6.68 20.08 -12.14
CA GLY A 310 6.75 18.61 -12.24
C GLY A 310 5.74 17.90 -11.33
N VAL A 311 5.46 16.63 -11.63
CA VAL A 311 4.59 15.71 -10.87
C VAL A 311 5.44 14.54 -10.36
N SER A 312 5.01 13.71 -9.39
CA SER A 312 5.77 12.51 -9.02
C SER A 312 4.93 11.41 -8.39
N LEU A 313 5.20 10.17 -8.80
CA LEU A 313 4.75 8.96 -8.12
C LEU A 313 5.66 8.65 -6.92
N ILE A 314 6.97 8.76 -7.15
CA ILE A 314 8.03 8.49 -6.17
C ILE A 314 8.93 9.71 -6.06
N THR A 315 9.10 10.20 -4.83
CA THR A 315 9.92 11.38 -4.57
C THR A 315 10.90 11.17 -3.43
N ALA A 316 12.15 11.61 -3.62
CA ALA A 316 13.15 11.62 -2.56
C ALA A 316 14.18 12.77 -2.69
N ARG A 317 14.56 13.39 -1.58
CA ARG A 317 15.64 14.42 -1.54
C ARG A 317 17.02 13.78 -1.39
N GLY A 318 17.44 12.97 -2.36
CA GLY A 318 18.74 12.28 -2.37
C GLY A 318 18.74 11.11 -3.36
N PRO A 319 19.79 10.28 -3.42
CA PRO A 319 19.89 9.26 -4.45
C PRO A 319 18.72 8.27 -4.39
N ILE A 320 18.29 7.76 -5.54
CA ILE A 320 17.24 6.73 -5.63
C ILE A 320 17.79 5.57 -6.47
N ASN A 321 17.70 4.36 -5.94
CA ASN A 321 18.00 3.12 -6.64
C ASN A 321 16.69 2.40 -6.93
N ILE A 322 16.41 2.19 -8.21
CA ILE A 322 15.20 1.59 -8.72
C ILE A 322 15.56 0.28 -9.39
N ASP A 323 14.83 -0.79 -9.07
CA ASP A 323 15.05 -2.11 -9.63
C ASP A 323 13.73 -2.86 -9.84
N ARG A 324 13.51 -3.43 -11.02
CA ARG A 324 12.28 -4.19 -11.35
C ARG A 324 11.01 -3.38 -11.10
N VAL A 325 10.91 -2.20 -11.72
CA VAL A 325 9.72 -1.33 -11.62
C VAL A 325 8.99 -1.26 -12.95
N GLY A 326 7.66 -1.35 -12.93
CA GLY A 326 6.81 -1.33 -14.12
C GLY A 326 5.77 -0.22 -14.06
N PHE A 327 5.73 0.64 -15.07
CA PHE A 327 4.64 1.60 -15.29
C PHE A 327 3.84 1.18 -16.53
N TYR A 328 2.53 1.06 -16.38
CA TYR A 328 1.63 0.57 -17.42
C TYR A 328 0.47 1.52 -17.64
N ASN A 329 0.20 1.84 -18.90
CA ASN A 329 -0.87 2.76 -19.27
C ASN A 329 -0.78 4.12 -18.53
N ALA A 330 0.41 4.70 -18.44
CA ALA A 330 0.59 6.04 -17.87
C ALA A 330 0.27 7.10 -18.93
N ASP A 331 -0.74 7.95 -18.69
CA ASP A 331 -1.16 9.00 -19.62
C ASP A 331 -0.65 10.38 -19.18
N LEU A 332 0.19 10.98 -20.01
CA LEU A 332 0.72 12.34 -19.83
C LEU A 332 -0.19 13.32 -20.59
N THR A 333 -1.35 13.65 -20.00
CA THR A 333 -2.30 14.54 -20.68
C THR A 333 -1.97 16.01 -20.43
N ASN A 334 -1.61 16.72 -21.51
CA ASN A 334 -1.43 18.19 -21.67
C ASN A 334 0.02 18.72 -21.60
N ASN A 335 0.31 19.68 -22.51
CA ASN A 335 1.61 20.31 -22.81
C ASN A 335 2.35 20.94 -21.58
N GLY A 336 2.98 20.14 -20.72
CA GLY A 336 3.82 20.62 -19.61
C GLY A 336 4.59 19.49 -18.90
N THR A 337 5.56 19.84 -18.06
CA THR A 337 6.52 18.88 -17.48
C THR A 337 5.84 17.87 -16.56
N ALA A 338 5.64 16.65 -17.04
CA ALA A 338 5.07 15.53 -16.30
C ALA A 338 6.17 14.53 -15.94
N VAL A 339 6.54 14.44 -14.66
CA VAL A 339 7.60 13.56 -14.15
C VAL A 339 6.96 12.43 -13.32
N ALA A 340 7.47 11.21 -13.38
CA ALA A 340 6.98 10.08 -12.59
C ALA A 340 7.86 9.79 -11.38
N ILE A 341 9.17 10.06 -11.49
CA ILE A 341 10.16 9.85 -10.43
C ILE A 341 11.03 11.10 -10.34
N ILE A 342 11.10 11.70 -9.14
CA ILE A 342 11.94 12.86 -8.88
C ILE A 342 12.96 12.56 -7.78
N SER A 343 14.22 12.88 -8.07
CA SER A 343 15.32 12.95 -7.11
C SER A 343 15.96 14.34 -7.13
N GLU A 344 16.51 14.80 -6.02
CA GLU A 344 17.41 15.98 -6.00
C GLU A 344 18.88 15.61 -6.27
N ARG A 345 19.18 14.32 -6.47
CA ARG A 345 20.51 13.78 -6.81
C ARG A 345 20.39 12.73 -7.92
N GLN A 346 21.07 11.58 -7.75
CA GLN A 346 21.19 10.51 -8.74
C GLN A 346 19.98 9.60 -8.72
N ILE A 347 19.56 9.14 -9.89
CA ILE A 347 18.60 8.04 -10.05
C ILE A 347 19.33 6.91 -10.79
N GLN A 348 19.38 5.73 -10.17
CA GLN A 348 19.82 4.48 -10.79
C GLN A 348 18.58 3.66 -11.15
N LEU A 349 18.47 3.23 -12.41
CA LEU A 349 17.34 2.46 -12.93
C LEU A 349 17.81 1.11 -13.44
N ASN A 350 17.30 0.02 -12.85
CA ASN A 350 17.64 -1.34 -13.23
C ASN A 350 16.37 -2.13 -13.56
N ASN A 351 16.44 -2.99 -14.58
CA ASN A 351 15.40 -4.00 -14.89
C ASN A 351 13.94 -3.46 -14.94
N SER A 352 13.74 -2.22 -15.37
CA SER A 352 12.44 -1.52 -15.26
C SER A 352 11.76 -1.32 -16.62
N ILE A 353 10.44 -1.25 -16.65
CA ILE A 353 9.59 -1.13 -17.85
C ILE A 353 8.68 0.09 -17.72
N PHE A 354 8.57 0.87 -18.80
CA PHE A 354 7.72 2.07 -18.84
C PHE A 354 6.87 2.08 -20.13
N ASP A 355 5.55 1.94 -19.97
CA ASP A 355 4.54 2.08 -21.02
C ASP A 355 3.74 3.38 -20.80
N ILE A 356 4.05 4.37 -21.66
CA ILE A 356 3.60 5.76 -21.53
C ILE A 356 2.81 6.16 -22.78
N LYS A 357 1.68 6.83 -22.57
CA LYS A 357 0.82 7.39 -23.60
C LYS A 357 0.93 8.91 -23.62
N ASN A 358 0.83 9.49 -24.81
CA ASN A 358 0.78 10.95 -25.04
C ASN A 358 1.99 11.76 -24.51
N ALA A 359 3.19 11.21 -24.57
CA ALA A 359 4.41 11.94 -24.19
C ALA A 359 4.77 13.01 -25.23
N GLY A 360 4.34 14.26 -25.00
CA GLY A 360 4.76 15.41 -25.80
C GLY A 360 6.27 15.69 -25.68
N THR A 361 6.65 16.93 -25.39
CA THR A 361 8.05 17.33 -25.17
C THR A 361 8.55 17.06 -23.74
N ASP A 362 7.81 16.27 -22.97
CA ASP A 362 7.89 16.26 -21.51
C ASP A 362 9.00 15.32 -21.01
N ARG A 363 9.25 15.30 -19.69
CA ARG A 363 10.33 14.53 -19.05
C ARG A 363 9.77 13.52 -18.07
N PHE A 364 9.81 12.23 -18.41
CA PHE A 364 9.25 11.20 -17.54
C PHE A 364 10.06 10.97 -16.24
N ILE A 365 11.37 11.24 -16.25
CA ILE A 365 12.27 11.15 -15.09
C ILE A 365 13.06 12.45 -15.01
N ASP A 366 13.18 13.06 -13.82
CA ASP A 366 13.89 14.33 -13.65
C ASP A 366 14.72 14.37 -12.35
N THR A 367 15.82 15.13 -12.41
CA THR A 367 16.68 15.45 -11.27
C THR A 367 16.67 16.96 -11.04
N TRP A 368 16.15 17.42 -9.90
CA TRP A 368 15.96 18.84 -9.63
C TRP A 368 17.07 19.42 -8.73
N GLY A 369 17.85 20.38 -9.25
CA GLY A 369 18.84 21.14 -8.48
C GLY A 369 20.10 21.48 -9.27
N GLY A 370 20.58 22.72 -9.19
CA GLY A 370 21.67 23.30 -10.01
C GLY A 370 23.09 22.74 -9.81
N ALA A 371 23.22 21.52 -9.32
CA ALA A 371 24.44 20.71 -9.35
C ALA A 371 24.00 19.26 -9.55
N ALA A 372 23.44 18.95 -10.71
CA ALA A 372 23.14 17.58 -11.11
C ALA A 372 24.48 16.83 -11.28
N GLU A 373 24.97 16.22 -10.21
CA GLU A 373 26.03 15.21 -10.29
C GLU A 373 25.40 13.93 -10.84
N ASP A 374 25.27 13.86 -12.15
CA ASP A 374 25.01 12.67 -12.97
C ASP A 374 23.68 11.90 -12.74
N ILE A 375 22.82 11.89 -13.76
CA ILE A 375 21.84 10.81 -13.97
C ILE A 375 22.61 9.58 -14.44
N GLY A 376 22.90 8.65 -13.52
CA GLY A 376 23.55 7.38 -13.84
C GLY A 376 22.53 6.30 -14.19
N ILE A 377 22.14 6.19 -15.46
CA ILE A 377 21.36 5.05 -15.96
C ILE A 377 22.34 3.89 -16.17
N ILE A 378 22.38 2.93 -15.24
CA ILE A 378 23.18 1.69 -15.38
C ILE A 378 22.25 0.61 -15.92
N ASP A 379 22.51 0.20 -17.16
CA ASP A 379 21.64 -0.60 -18.03
C ASP A 379 21.71 -2.13 -17.78
N THR A 380 20.53 -2.75 -17.62
CA THR A 380 20.17 -4.11 -18.09
C THR A 380 18.68 -4.16 -18.51
N VAL A 381 18.24 -3.21 -19.33
CA VAL A 381 16.84 -3.13 -19.79
C VAL A 381 16.70 -3.78 -21.16
N SER A 382 15.76 -4.73 -21.32
CA SER A 382 15.44 -5.28 -22.63
C SER A 382 14.57 -4.31 -23.41
N PHE A 383 15.14 -3.71 -24.46
CA PHE A 383 14.40 -2.91 -25.42
C PHE A 383 14.41 -3.57 -26.80
N ALA A 384 13.24 -3.74 -27.43
CA ALA A 384 13.12 -4.23 -28.79
C ALA A 384 12.28 -3.29 -29.66
N GLY A 385 12.86 -2.86 -30.78
CA GLY A 385 12.19 -2.18 -31.89
C GLY A 385 12.23 -0.65 -31.84
N PHE A 386 13.25 -0.01 -32.45
CA PHE A 386 13.23 1.43 -32.73
C PHE A 386 13.62 1.76 -34.17
N THR A 387 12.93 2.75 -34.71
CA THR A 387 13.29 3.50 -35.92
C THR A 387 12.97 4.97 -35.63
N ASN A 388 13.96 5.76 -35.17
CA ASN A 388 14.19 7.20 -35.44
C ASN A 388 15.11 7.88 -34.39
N ASP A 389 15.80 8.94 -34.82
CA ASP A 389 17.00 9.56 -34.22
C ASP A 389 16.78 10.42 -32.95
N ILE A 390 17.82 10.43 -32.09
CA ILE A 390 17.95 11.09 -30.79
C ILE A 390 18.72 12.43 -30.93
N LEU A 391 18.25 13.51 -30.28
CA LEU A 391 18.98 14.78 -30.17
C LEU A 391 19.42 15.07 -28.72
N SER A 392 20.73 15.21 -28.55
CA SER A 392 21.44 15.45 -27.29
C SER A 392 21.55 16.93 -26.93
N LEU A 393 21.55 17.29 -25.64
CA LEU A 393 22.39 18.38 -25.13
C LEU A 393 23.07 18.03 -23.80
N VAL A 394 24.37 18.33 -23.69
CA VAL A 394 25.25 18.16 -22.50
C VAL A 394 25.74 19.54 -22.04
N ALA A 395 25.86 19.73 -20.73
CA ALA A 395 26.90 20.50 -20.05
C ALA A 395 26.94 19.92 -18.63
N ASP A 396 28.01 19.38 -18.04
CA ASP A 396 29.45 19.45 -18.21
C ASP A 396 30.04 18.08 -17.75
N GLY A 397 31.22 17.70 -18.23
CA GLY A 397 31.68 16.29 -18.32
C GLY A 397 31.82 15.50 -17.01
N THR A 398 31.14 14.35 -16.90
CA THR A 398 31.60 12.98 -17.28
C THR A 398 30.41 12.02 -17.18
N VAL A 399 29.69 11.82 -18.29
CA VAL A 399 28.51 10.95 -18.36
C VAL A 399 28.85 9.64 -19.08
N THR A 400 28.62 8.50 -18.43
CA THR A 400 28.49 7.20 -19.11
C THR A 400 27.03 6.78 -19.16
N ASN A 401 26.50 6.82 -20.40
CA ASN A 401 25.24 6.28 -20.96
C ASN A 401 23.89 6.89 -20.53
N ARG A 402 23.19 7.39 -21.56
CA ARG A 402 21.85 7.97 -21.63
C ARG A 402 20.90 7.00 -22.33
N ASN A 403 19.62 6.98 -21.97
CA ASN A 403 18.51 6.57 -22.84
C ASN A 403 17.18 7.11 -22.27
N ASP A 404 16.79 8.33 -22.62
CA ASP A 404 15.39 8.76 -22.52
C ASP A 404 14.65 8.15 -23.71
N LEU A 405 13.86 7.11 -23.45
CA LEU A 405 13.32 6.22 -24.47
C LEU A 405 11.79 6.19 -24.41
N TYR A 406 11.15 6.87 -25.36
CA TYR A 406 9.71 6.86 -25.54
C TYR A 406 9.28 5.72 -26.46
N VAL A 407 8.39 4.84 -25.97
CA VAL A 407 7.70 3.85 -26.81
C VAL A 407 6.35 4.43 -27.20
N THR A 408 6.13 4.62 -28.51
CA THR A 408 4.78 4.82 -29.05
C THR A 408 4.41 3.66 -29.97
N ALA A 409 3.36 2.93 -29.58
CA ALA A 409 2.43 2.15 -30.41
C ALA A 409 2.53 0.61 -30.54
N ALA A 410 1.31 0.05 -30.49
CA ALA A 410 0.72 -1.13 -31.13
C ALA A 410 1.23 -2.56 -30.82
N ASN A 411 2.54 -2.86 -30.74
CA ASN A 411 3.00 -4.26 -30.69
C ASN A 411 4.37 -4.50 -29.97
N GLY A 412 4.84 -3.58 -29.12
CA GLY A 412 6.03 -3.81 -28.26
C GLY A 412 5.73 -4.76 -27.09
N LEU A 413 6.72 -5.16 -26.28
CA LEU A 413 6.48 -5.89 -25.02
C LEU A 413 5.57 -5.02 -24.12
N MET A 414 4.26 -5.29 -24.16
CA MET A 414 3.18 -4.46 -23.58
C MET A 414 2.90 -4.80 -22.10
N TYR A 415 3.73 -5.63 -21.46
CA TYR A 415 3.28 -6.38 -20.28
C TYR A 415 4.33 -6.38 -19.16
N PRO A 416 3.94 -6.16 -17.88
CA PRO A 416 4.69 -6.73 -16.77
C PRO A 416 4.72 -8.22 -17.00
N THR A 417 5.90 -8.75 -17.21
CA THR A 417 6.02 -10.19 -17.40
C THR A 417 5.83 -10.79 -16.02
N ARG A 418 4.85 -11.64 -15.75
CA ARG A 418 5.01 -12.50 -14.56
C ARG A 418 6.21 -13.41 -14.84
N LEU A 419 7.15 -13.62 -13.90
CA LEU A 419 8.16 -14.67 -14.08
C LEU A 419 7.45 -16.02 -14.02
N GLU A 420 6.95 -16.45 -15.17
CA GLU A 420 6.44 -17.80 -15.33
C GLU A 420 7.61 -18.76 -15.20
N GLU A 421 7.55 -19.68 -14.23
CA GLU A 421 8.55 -20.72 -14.04
C GLU A 421 8.72 -21.53 -15.34
N GLY A 422 9.94 -21.52 -15.89
CA GLY A 422 10.34 -22.09 -17.18
C GLY A 422 10.19 -21.13 -18.38
N GLY A 423 9.84 -19.87 -18.17
CA GLY A 423 9.60 -18.88 -19.23
C GLY A 423 10.87 -18.21 -19.77
N VAL A 424 10.79 -17.70 -21.01
CA VAL A 424 11.93 -17.06 -21.71
C VAL A 424 12.51 -15.88 -20.92
N ALA A 425 11.67 -15.14 -20.19
CA ALA A 425 12.08 -14.03 -19.33
C ALA A 425 12.87 -14.48 -18.08
N GLU A 426 12.51 -15.60 -17.45
CA GLU A 426 13.25 -16.19 -16.33
C GLU A 426 14.65 -16.63 -16.77
N SER A 427 14.74 -17.30 -17.93
CA SER A 427 16.02 -17.76 -18.49
C SER A 427 16.94 -16.64 -19.00
N ALA A 428 16.41 -15.42 -19.18
CA ALA A 428 17.17 -14.26 -19.65
C ALA A 428 17.65 -13.33 -18.52
N GLY A 429 17.30 -13.61 -17.26
CA GLY A 429 17.66 -12.75 -16.11
C GLY A 429 17.00 -11.37 -16.14
N LEU A 430 16.03 -11.15 -17.02
CA LEU A 430 15.24 -9.92 -17.11
C LEU A 430 14.18 -10.01 -16.03
N GLY A 431 14.39 -9.29 -14.93
CA GLY A 431 13.51 -9.35 -13.76
C GLY A 431 12.27 -8.49 -13.99
N PRO A 432 11.09 -9.07 -14.24
CA PRO A 432 9.88 -8.30 -14.02
C PRO A 432 9.63 -8.08 -12.53
N THR A 433 8.74 -7.15 -12.21
CA THR A 433 8.25 -6.87 -10.86
C THR A 433 7.86 -8.18 -10.16
N ASN A 434 8.57 -8.56 -9.10
CA ASN A 434 8.29 -9.78 -8.33
C ASN A 434 7.14 -9.51 -7.33
N ILE A 435 5.95 -9.23 -7.86
CA ILE A 435 4.71 -8.95 -7.12
C ILE A 435 3.79 -10.17 -7.04
N ASP A 436 4.33 -11.38 -7.24
CA ASP A 436 3.55 -12.60 -7.16
C ASP A 436 3.27 -12.99 -5.69
N LYS A 437 4.23 -12.72 -4.81
CA LYS A 437 4.16 -13.10 -3.40
C LYS A 437 4.45 -11.93 -2.48
N CYS A 438 3.87 -11.96 -1.28
CA CYS A 438 4.23 -11.06 -0.20
C CYS A 438 5.62 -11.38 0.36
N ILE A 439 6.28 -10.37 0.90
CA ILE A 439 7.45 -10.52 1.78
C ILE A 439 7.05 -10.24 3.22
N GLY A 440 7.86 -10.74 4.14
CA GLY A 440 7.69 -10.54 5.57
C GLY A 440 6.58 -11.39 6.16
N ARG A 441 6.94 -12.31 7.05
CA ARG A 441 5.94 -13.10 7.78
C ARG A 441 5.03 -12.17 8.62
N GLN A 442 3.75 -12.50 8.73
CA GLN A 442 2.80 -11.68 9.50
C GLN A 442 3.30 -11.40 10.93
N GLY A 443 3.21 -10.13 11.33
CA GLY A 443 3.62 -9.65 12.63
C GLY A 443 5.12 -9.37 12.78
N THR A 444 5.99 -9.71 11.83
CA THR A 444 7.44 -9.43 11.99
C THR A 444 7.75 -7.94 11.82
N GLN A 445 8.52 -7.37 12.74
CA GLN A 445 9.00 -5.99 12.66
C GLN A 445 10.38 -5.91 12.02
N TYR A 446 10.83 -4.70 11.70
CA TYR A 446 12.21 -4.46 11.27
C TYR A 446 13.20 -5.14 12.24
N GLY A 447 14.13 -5.90 11.66
CA GLY A 447 15.15 -6.66 12.39
C GLY A 447 14.69 -7.99 13.00
N ASP A 448 13.40 -8.32 12.97
CA ASP A 448 12.95 -9.67 13.35
C ASP A 448 13.38 -10.70 12.28
N PRO A 449 13.64 -11.96 12.67
CA PRO A 449 13.74 -13.06 11.70
C PRO A 449 12.47 -13.08 10.83
N ASP A 450 12.64 -13.41 9.56
CA ASP A 450 11.52 -13.50 8.61
C ASP A 450 10.87 -12.15 8.22
N HIS A 451 11.45 -10.99 8.58
CA HIS A 451 10.94 -9.65 8.18
C HIS A 451 11.01 -9.39 6.67
N GLU A 452 12.08 -9.83 6.02
CA GLU A 452 12.28 -9.66 4.58
C GLU A 452 12.17 -10.98 3.80
N MET A 453 11.81 -12.08 4.46
CA MET A 453 11.70 -13.36 3.78
C MET A 453 10.46 -13.41 2.90
N GLU A 454 10.63 -13.95 1.69
CA GLU A 454 9.50 -14.24 0.81
C GLU A 454 8.54 -15.22 1.49
N THR A 455 7.26 -14.86 1.49
CA THR A 455 6.18 -15.69 2.01
C THR A 455 5.57 -16.50 0.87
N GLN A 456 4.75 -17.51 1.20
CA GLN A 456 3.92 -18.19 0.19
C GLN A 456 2.55 -17.53 0.00
N ILE A 457 2.35 -16.33 0.58
CA ILE A 457 1.10 -15.58 0.47
C ILE A 457 1.15 -14.82 -0.86
N PRO A 458 0.17 -14.98 -1.77
CA PRO A 458 0.10 -14.18 -2.98
C PRO A 458 -0.04 -12.69 -2.64
N SER A 459 0.60 -11.80 -3.39
CA SER A 459 0.36 -10.34 -3.26
C SER A 459 -0.83 -9.85 -4.08
N LEU A 460 -1.31 -10.66 -5.03
CA LEU A 460 -2.58 -10.50 -5.72
C LEU A 460 -3.48 -11.73 -5.45
N PRO A 461 -4.74 -11.55 -5.01
CA PRO A 461 -5.40 -10.26 -4.81
C PRO A 461 -4.78 -9.45 -3.66
N ILE A 462 -4.91 -8.12 -3.78
CA ILE A 462 -4.43 -7.18 -2.77
C ILE A 462 -5.01 -7.61 -1.42
N GLN A 463 -4.15 -7.64 -0.41
CA GLN A 463 -4.55 -8.01 0.93
C GLN A 463 -5.53 -6.96 1.47
N MET A 464 -6.63 -7.39 2.07
CA MET A 464 -7.72 -6.53 2.54
C MET A 464 -8.50 -5.79 1.42
N GLU A 465 -8.40 -6.22 0.15
CA GLU A 465 -9.09 -5.54 -0.95
C GLU A 465 -10.61 -5.50 -0.72
N GLU A 466 -11.23 -6.64 -0.40
CA GLU A 466 -12.69 -6.75 -0.25
C GLU A 466 -13.20 -5.91 0.93
N GLU A 467 -12.54 -6.02 2.08
CA GLU A 467 -12.86 -5.26 3.29
C GLU A 467 -12.69 -3.76 3.08
N ALA A 468 -11.60 -3.33 2.44
CA ALA A 468 -11.37 -1.93 2.11
C ALA A 468 -12.47 -1.42 1.18
N MET A 469 -12.80 -2.16 0.12
CA MET A 469 -13.85 -1.78 -0.83
C MET A 469 -15.24 -1.72 -0.17
N GLU A 470 -15.58 -2.63 0.76
CA GLU A 470 -16.82 -2.57 1.52
C GLU A 470 -16.96 -1.24 2.27
N VAL A 471 -15.91 -0.84 3.01
CA VAL A 471 -15.90 0.41 3.77
C VAL A 471 -15.91 1.62 2.82
N TRP A 472 -15.11 1.59 1.77
CA TRP A 472 -15.00 2.68 0.80
C TRP A 472 -16.30 2.96 0.06
N ARG A 473 -17.08 1.93 -0.30
CA ARG A 473 -18.41 2.09 -0.92
C ARG A 473 -19.41 2.76 0.00
N GLY A 474 -19.31 2.48 1.31
CA GLY A 474 -20.16 3.09 2.33
C GLY A 474 -19.85 4.57 2.58
N TYR A 475 -18.71 5.06 2.11
CA TYR A 475 -18.30 6.44 2.31
C TYR A 475 -19.17 7.41 1.52
N THR A 476 -19.58 8.50 2.15
CA THR A 476 -20.20 9.65 1.49
C THR A 476 -19.73 10.92 2.18
N TRP A 477 -19.36 11.93 1.38
CA TRP A 477 -19.01 13.25 1.88
C TRP A 477 -19.93 14.29 1.28
N THR A 478 -20.35 15.28 2.07
CA THR A 478 -21.04 16.47 1.57
C THR A 478 -20.39 17.71 2.15
N GLY A 479 -19.95 18.63 1.30
CA GLY A 479 -19.28 19.85 1.74
C GLY A 479 -19.06 20.85 0.61
N SER A 480 -18.42 21.97 0.93
CA SER A 480 -18.17 23.05 -0.04
C SER A 480 -17.23 22.60 -1.17
N ASN A 481 -17.64 22.83 -2.41
CA ASN A 481 -16.87 22.53 -3.62
C ASN A 481 -16.53 23.85 -4.34
N GLN A 482 -15.25 24.24 -4.37
CA GLN A 482 -14.84 25.46 -5.11
C GLN A 482 -14.37 25.18 -6.54
N THR A 483 -14.24 23.91 -6.96
CA THR A 483 -13.93 23.56 -8.37
C THR A 483 -15.08 23.93 -9.30
N VAL A 484 -16.31 24.11 -8.78
CA VAL A 484 -17.48 24.61 -9.53
C VAL A 484 -17.62 26.14 -9.43
N GLY A 485 -16.52 26.90 -9.31
CA GLY A 485 -16.48 28.35 -9.57
C GLY A 485 -17.41 29.30 -8.79
N LEU A 486 -18.34 28.83 -7.95
CA LEU A 486 -19.40 29.64 -7.34
C LEU A 486 -19.96 28.99 -6.06
N GLY A 487 -19.14 28.80 -5.01
CA GLY A 487 -19.61 28.55 -3.63
C GLY A 487 -20.67 27.45 -3.44
N GLY A 488 -20.67 26.41 -4.28
CA GLY A 488 -21.65 25.33 -4.24
C GLY A 488 -21.28 24.25 -3.21
N SER A 489 -22.28 23.48 -2.76
CA SER A 489 -22.05 22.22 -2.03
C SER A 489 -22.00 21.07 -3.04
N ALA A 490 -21.12 20.10 -2.82
CA ALA A 490 -21.09 18.85 -3.57
C ALA A 490 -21.19 17.65 -2.63
N THR A 491 -21.75 16.57 -3.16
CA THR A 491 -21.80 15.26 -2.48
C THR A 491 -20.96 14.29 -3.28
N TYR A 492 -20.00 13.64 -2.62
CA TYR A 492 -19.16 12.59 -3.19
C TYR A 492 -19.57 11.25 -2.60
N SER A 493 -19.80 10.28 -3.47
CA SER A 493 -19.95 8.88 -3.09
C SER A 493 -18.60 8.18 -3.18
N GLY A 494 -18.30 7.34 -2.21
CA GLY A 494 -17.15 6.46 -2.24
C GLY A 494 -17.35 5.20 -3.10
N ASP A 495 -18.56 4.91 -3.61
CA ASP A 495 -18.82 3.90 -4.63
C ASP A 495 -18.36 4.38 -6.02
N ARG A 496 -17.06 4.63 -6.15
CA ARG A 496 -16.41 5.16 -7.36
C ARG A 496 -15.00 4.62 -7.52
N GLY A 497 -14.41 4.85 -8.70
CA GLY A 497 -13.07 4.37 -9.00
C GLY A 497 -12.98 2.86 -8.87
N VAL A 498 -11.87 2.39 -8.30
CA VAL A 498 -11.63 0.97 -7.99
C VAL A 498 -12.60 0.36 -6.99
N ALA A 499 -13.36 1.18 -6.25
CA ALA A 499 -14.32 0.70 -5.26
C ALA A 499 -15.72 0.45 -5.86
N ARG A 500 -15.96 0.68 -7.16
CA ARG A 500 -17.28 0.44 -7.76
C ARG A 500 -17.74 -1.00 -7.55
N ILE A 501 -19.04 -1.20 -7.37
CA ILE A 501 -19.61 -2.55 -7.38
C ILE A 501 -19.29 -3.24 -8.71
N GLY A 502 -18.72 -4.43 -8.63
CA GLY A 502 -18.34 -5.23 -9.79
C GLY A 502 -16.99 -4.88 -10.42
N ASP A 503 -16.22 -3.97 -9.80
CA ASP A 503 -14.82 -3.69 -10.11
C ASP A 503 -13.88 -4.43 -9.15
N SER A 504 -12.61 -4.60 -9.54
CA SER A 504 -11.56 -5.13 -8.65
C SER A 504 -10.19 -4.57 -9.04
N PRO A 505 -9.50 -3.85 -8.11
CA PRO A 505 -8.17 -3.35 -8.36
C PRO A 505 -7.17 -4.45 -8.76
N SER A 506 -7.18 -5.61 -8.10
CA SER A 506 -6.34 -6.74 -8.49
C SER A 506 -6.57 -7.21 -9.92
N TYR A 507 -7.84 -7.35 -10.33
CA TYR A 507 -8.16 -7.71 -11.70
C TYR A 507 -7.79 -6.61 -12.69
N ASN A 508 -7.90 -5.34 -12.33
CA ASN A 508 -7.50 -4.21 -13.17
C ASN A 508 -5.98 -4.17 -13.37
N ILE A 509 -5.20 -4.40 -12.31
CA ILE A 509 -3.75 -4.56 -12.38
C ILE A 509 -3.41 -5.69 -13.35
N LEU A 510 -4.04 -6.85 -13.21
CA LEU A 510 -3.78 -8.01 -14.09
C LEU A 510 -4.24 -7.77 -15.53
N ALA A 511 -5.36 -7.06 -15.72
CA ALA A 511 -5.92 -6.76 -17.03
C ALA A 511 -5.04 -5.77 -17.80
N SER A 512 -4.45 -4.78 -17.12
CA SER A 512 -3.47 -3.88 -17.74
C SER A 512 -2.18 -4.59 -18.13
N MET A 513 -1.92 -5.78 -17.59
CA MET A 513 -0.83 -6.67 -18.02
C MET A 513 -1.15 -7.41 -19.33
N GLY A 514 -2.31 -7.15 -19.93
CA GLY A 514 -2.56 -7.33 -21.36
C GLY A 514 -2.72 -8.75 -21.89
N HIS A 515 -3.10 -9.69 -21.02
CA HIS A 515 -3.60 -11.02 -21.40
C HIS A 515 -4.91 -11.35 -20.68
N ALA A 516 -5.52 -12.49 -21.04
CA ALA A 516 -6.57 -13.11 -20.24
C ALA A 516 -6.11 -13.19 -18.77
N VAL A 517 -6.85 -12.59 -17.84
CA VAL A 517 -6.48 -12.56 -16.43
C VAL A 517 -6.66 -13.95 -15.85
N PHE A 518 -5.60 -14.53 -15.29
CA PHE A 518 -5.70 -15.80 -14.58
C PHE A 518 -6.60 -15.65 -13.35
N PRO A 519 -7.30 -16.72 -12.92
CA PRO A 519 -8.16 -16.61 -11.75
C PRO A 519 -7.33 -16.43 -10.48
N LEU A 520 -7.88 -15.63 -9.56
CA LEU A 520 -7.32 -15.32 -8.25
C LEU A 520 -7.89 -16.26 -7.19
N ASN A 521 -7.32 -16.20 -5.97
CA ASN A 521 -7.76 -17.00 -4.82
C ASN A 521 -7.93 -18.50 -5.11
N VAL A 522 -7.06 -19.05 -5.97
CA VAL A 522 -7.00 -20.49 -6.23
C VAL A 522 -6.66 -21.22 -4.93
N GLY A 523 -7.47 -22.20 -4.59
CA GLY A 523 -7.32 -23.07 -3.45
C GLY A 523 -7.47 -24.53 -3.86
N ALA A 524 -6.83 -25.42 -3.13
CA ALA A 524 -7.04 -26.84 -3.28
C ALA A 524 -7.01 -27.54 -1.92
N VAL A 525 -7.93 -28.48 -1.72
CA VAL A 525 -8.00 -29.32 -0.52
C VAL A 525 -8.24 -30.76 -0.92
N SER A 526 -7.72 -31.71 -0.14
CA SER A 526 -8.07 -33.12 -0.31
C SER A 526 -9.58 -33.28 -0.10
N ALA A 527 -10.26 -33.86 -1.09
CA ALA A 527 -11.67 -34.19 -1.00
C ALA A 527 -11.86 -35.66 -0.60
N THR A 528 -10.98 -36.53 -1.12
CA THR A 528 -10.84 -37.94 -0.73
C THR A 528 -9.37 -38.35 -0.90
N ALA A 529 -9.01 -39.58 -0.55
CA ALA A 529 -7.67 -40.10 -0.81
C ALA A 529 -7.31 -40.18 -2.32
N THR A 530 -8.29 -40.05 -3.23
CA THR A 530 -8.09 -40.12 -4.69
C THR A 530 -8.66 -38.90 -5.42
N SER A 531 -8.95 -37.81 -4.71
CA SER A 531 -9.47 -36.60 -5.33
C SER A 531 -9.16 -35.34 -4.53
N ALA A 532 -9.00 -34.23 -5.26
CA ALA A 532 -8.83 -32.90 -4.68
C ALA A 532 -9.97 -31.99 -5.15
N ARG A 533 -10.51 -31.18 -4.24
CA ARG A 533 -11.42 -30.09 -4.59
C ARG A 533 -10.60 -28.84 -4.81
N MET A 534 -10.75 -28.25 -6.00
CA MET A 534 -10.22 -26.94 -6.32
C MET A 534 -11.32 -25.87 -6.23
N SER A 535 -10.92 -24.67 -5.84
CA SER A 535 -11.75 -23.46 -5.85
C SER A 535 -10.94 -22.28 -6.35
N TRP A 536 -11.60 -21.25 -6.87
CA TRP A 536 -10.99 -20.00 -7.33
C TRP A 536 -12.03 -18.90 -7.42
N ASP A 537 -11.58 -17.66 -7.59
CA ASP A 537 -12.49 -16.53 -7.79
C ASP A 537 -12.93 -16.41 -9.25
N ILE A 538 -14.21 -16.08 -9.40
CA ILE A 538 -14.74 -15.61 -10.67
C ILE A 538 -14.27 -14.16 -10.81
N PRO A 539 -13.61 -13.79 -11.92
CA PRO A 539 -13.21 -12.42 -12.18
C PRO A 539 -14.36 -11.43 -12.06
N ALA A 540 -13.99 -10.17 -11.80
CA ALA A 540 -14.93 -9.06 -11.75
C ALA A 540 -15.85 -9.01 -12.99
N ALA A 541 -17.07 -8.51 -12.83
CA ALA A 541 -18.12 -8.61 -13.84
C ALA A 541 -17.75 -7.91 -15.16
N ASN A 542 -16.97 -6.83 -15.08
CA ASN A 542 -16.37 -6.14 -16.23
C ASN A 542 -15.48 -7.07 -17.09
N TYR A 543 -14.90 -8.11 -16.50
CA TYR A 543 -14.07 -9.10 -17.19
C TYR A 543 -14.88 -10.24 -17.84
N HIS A 544 -16.17 -10.40 -17.53
CA HIS A 544 -17.00 -11.50 -18.04
C HIS A 544 -17.24 -11.41 -19.55
N ALA A 545 -17.17 -10.20 -20.13
CA ALA A 545 -17.35 -10.00 -21.57
C ALA A 545 -16.27 -10.69 -22.40
N VAL A 546 -15.09 -10.92 -21.82
CA VAL A 546 -13.92 -11.44 -22.51
C VAL A 546 -13.49 -12.84 -22.05
N LEU A 547 -14.06 -13.33 -20.94
CA LEU A 547 -13.82 -14.67 -20.38
C LEU A 547 -14.93 -15.65 -20.80
N ILE A 548 -14.56 -16.86 -21.26
CA ILE A 548 -15.52 -17.91 -21.64
C ILE A 548 -15.43 -19.19 -20.82
N ALA A 549 -14.28 -19.50 -20.22
CA ALA A 549 -14.09 -20.73 -19.46
C ALA A 549 -12.87 -20.65 -18.53
N PHE A 550 -12.74 -21.63 -17.64
CA PHE A 550 -11.52 -21.93 -16.91
C PHE A 550 -11.00 -23.32 -17.29
N ASP A 551 -9.68 -23.47 -17.38
CA ASP A 551 -8.98 -24.72 -17.64
C ASP A 551 -8.13 -25.12 -16.46
N ILE A 552 -8.35 -26.33 -15.96
CA ILE A 552 -7.69 -26.87 -14.76
C ILE A 552 -6.54 -27.78 -15.18
N PHE A 553 -5.39 -27.59 -14.54
CA PHE A 553 -4.19 -28.40 -14.77
C PHE A 553 -3.66 -28.94 -13.45
N TYR A 554 -3.09 -30.15 -13.50
CA TYR A 554 -2.47 -30.80 -12.35
C TYR A 554 -1.18 -31.53 -12.74
N ARG A 555 -0.30 -31.75 -11.77
CA ARG A 555 0.85 -32.66 -11.88
C ARG A 555 1.06 -33.43 -10.59
N ASN A 556 1.55 -34.67 -10.71
CA ASN A 556 2.05 -35.46 -9.58
C ASN A 556 3.49 -35.01 -9.31
N VAL A 557 3.72 -34.36 -8.17
CA VAL A 557 5.03 -33.85 -7.78
C VAL A 557 5.92 -34.99 -7.27
N THR A 558 5.36 -35.95 -6.54
CA THR A 558 6.10 -37.09 -5.98
C THR A 558 6.83 -37.88 -7.06
N ASP A 559 6.22 -38.05 -8.24
CA ASP A 559 6.79 -38.80 -9.35
C ASP A 559 7.36 -37.89 -10.45
N SER A 560 7.54 -36.59 -10.17
CA SER A 560 8.05 -35.60 -11.14
C SER A 560 7.28 -35.57 -12.48
N GLY A 561 5.96 -35.70 -12.41
CA GLY A 561 5.08 -35.75 -13.57
C GLY A 561 4.98 -34.41 -14.31
N SER A 562 4.72 -34.48 -15.62
CA SER A 562 4.37 -33.31 -16.44
C SER A 562 2.99 -32.76 -16.10
N TRP A 563 2.76 -31.48 -16.38
CA TRP A 563 1.44 -30.87 -16.27
C TRP A 563 0.44 -31.48 -17.25
N VAL A 564 -0.73 -31.86 -16.74
CA VAL A 564 -1.84 -32.44 -17.50
C VAL A 564 -3.08 -31.55 -17.37
N ARG A 565 -3.74 -31.25 -18.48
CA ARG A 565 -5.06 -30.58 -18.46
C ARG A 565 -6.12 -31.59 -18.04
N PHE A 566 -6.84 -31.30 -16.96
CA PHE A 566 -7.93 -32.13 -16.47
C PHE A 566 -9.23 -31.84 -17.24
N ALA A 567 -9.76 -30.62 -17.13
CA ALA A 567 -11.03 -30.23 -17.73
C ALA A 567 -11.10 -28.72 -18.00
N GLY A 568 -12.07 -28.33 -18.84
CA GLY A 568 -12.53 -26.95 -18.99
C GLY A 568 -13.94 -26.80 -18.42
N VAL A 569 -14.19 -25.72 -17.69
CA VAL A 569 -15.50 -25.41 -17.08
C VAL A 569 -15.98 -24.02 -17.48
N ASP A 570 -17.28 -23.77 -17.40
CA ASP A 570 -17.88 -22.47 -17.75
C ASP A 570 -17.31 -21.32 -16.91
N ARG A 571 -17.30 -20.11 -17.46
CA ARG A 571 -16.80 -18.87 -16.81
C ARG A 571 -17.46 -18.54 -15.47
N LEU A 572 -18.64 -19.08 -15.16
CA LEU A 572 -19.33 -18.88 -13.88
C LEU A 572 -19.06 -20.03 -12.88
N THR A 573 -18.26 -21.03 -13.27
CA THR A 573 -17.87 -22.11 -12.37
C THR A 573 -16.65 -21.69 -11.56
N ASN A 574 -16.74 -21.78 -10.23
CA ASN A 574 -15.69 -21.36 -9.30
C ASN A 574 -15.08 -22.51 -8.48
N SER A 575 -15.50 -23.76 -8.76
CA SER A 575 -14.94 -24.94 -8.12
C SER A 575 -15.11 -26.20 -8.98
N LEU A 576 -14.21 -27.16 -8.80
CA LEU A 576 -14.23 -28.45 -9.48
C LEU A 576 -13.58 -29.53 -8.60
N ILE A 577 -14.04 -30.77 -8.71
CA ILE A 577 -13.34 -31.92 -8.13
C ILE A 577 -12.46 -32.54 -9.23
N VAL A 578 -11.16 -32.61 -8.98
CA VAL A 578 -10.20 -33.38 -9.78
C VAL A 578 -10.15 -34.79 -9.19
N ASP A 579 -10.64 -35.78 -9.92
CA ASP A 579 -10.71 -37.17 -9.51
C ASP A 579 -9.68 -38.04 -10.26
N GLY A 580 -9.64 -39.34 -9.93
CA GLY A 580 -8.69 -40.28 -10.52
C GLY A 580 -7.24 -40.09 -10.07
N LEU A 581 -7.02 -39.39 -8.95
CA LEU A 581 -5.70 -39.17 -8.38
C LEU A 581 -5.23 -40.41 -7.61
N THR A 582 -3.92 -40.61 -7.55
CA THR A 582 -3.31 -41.74 -6.84
C THR A 582 -3.12 -41.37 -5.36
N THR A 583 -3.46 -42.30 -4.47
CA THR A 583 -3.29 -42.14 -3.01
C THR A 583 -1.82 -42.02 -2.61
N ALA A 584 -1.53 -41.34 -1.50
CA ALA A 584 -0.18 -41.18 -0.95
C ALA A 584 0.80 -40.48 -1.93
N LYS A 585 0.29 -39.45 -2.61
CA LYS A 585 1.03 -38.63 -3.57
C LYS A 585 0.74 -37.15 -3.34
N ASP A 586 1.74 -36.34 -3.63
CA ASP A 586 1.65 -34.89 -3.61
C ASP A 586 1.31 -34.39 -5.01
N TYR A 587 0.28 -33.57 -5.10
CA TYR A 587 -0.17 -32.97 -6.33
C TYR A 587 -0.06 -31.46 -6.27
N GLU A 588 0.31 -30.87 -7.39
CA GLU A 588 0.21 -29.44 -7.63
C GLU A 588 -0.87 -29.16 -8.67
N PHE A 589 -1.55 -28.04 -8.51
CA PHE A 589 -2.62 -27.59 -9.39
C PHE A 589 -2.44 -26.12 -9.75
N TYR A 590 -2.91 -25.74 -10.94
CA TYR A 590 -3.17 -24.35 -11.30
C TYR A 590 -4.39 -24.26 -12.22
N VAL A 591 -4.94 -23.05 -12.36
CA VAL A 591 -6.06 -22.76 -13.25
C VAL A 591 -5.64 -21.69 -14.26
N LYS A 592 -6.11 -21.81 -15.50
CA LYS A 592 -5.98 -20.78 -16.53
C LYS A 592 -7.36 -20.28 -16.95
N SER A 593 -7.49 -18.99 -17.15
CA SER A 593 -8.66 -18.40 -17.80
C SER A 593 -8.56 -18.59 -19.31
N ARG A 594 -9.71 -18.83 -19.95
CA ARG A 594 -9.83 -18.92 -21.40
C ARG A 594 -10.61 -17.74 -21.93
N HIS A 595 -10.00 -17.02 -22.86
CA HIS A 595 -10.54 -15.81 -23.44
C HIS A 595 -11.43 -16.11 -24.65
N VAL A 596 -12.30 -15.16 -25.02
CA VAL A 596 -13.22 -15.27 -26.18
C VAL A 596 -12.51 -15.52 -27.51
N ASN A 597 -11.25 -15.08 -27.65
CA ASN A 597 -10.42 -15.33 -28.83
C ASN A 597 -9.67 -16.68 -28.78
N GLY A 598 -9.94 -17.52 -27.78
CA GLY A 598 -9.38 -18.85 -27.61
C GLY A 598 -8.02 -18.91 -26.91
N THR A 599 -7.41 -17.78 -26.56
CA THR A 599 -6.13 -17.77 -25.82
C THR A 599 -6.34 -18.14 -24.35
N LEU A 600 -5.31 -18.75 -23.76
CA LEU A 600 -5.25 -19.00 -22.32
C LEU A 600 -4.43 -17.92 -21.63
N SER A 601 -4.79 -17.62 -20.39
CA SER A 601 -3.96 -16.83 -19.49
C SER A 601 -2.62 -17.53 -19.17
N GLY A 602 -1.73 -16.79 -18.51
CA GLY A 602 -0.72 -17.43 -17.63
C GLY A 602 -1.40 -18.36 -16.60
N PRO A 603 -0.69 -19.36 -16.05
CA PRO A 603 -1.21 -20.15 -14.93
C PRO A 603 -1.51 -19.25 -13.73
N SER A 604 -2.50 -19.58 -12.91
CA SER A 604 -2.62 -19.03 -11.56
C SER A 604 -1.37 -19.35 -10.72
N TYR A 605 -1.29 -18.86 -9.49
CA TYR A 605 -0.32 -19.43 -8.55
C TYR A 605 -0.63 -20.93 -8.33
N LYS A 606 0.43 -21.69 -8.04
CA LYS A 606 0.34 -23.13 -7.83
C LYS A 606 -0.16 -23.41 -6.41
N VAL A 607 -1.04 -24.39 -6.27
CA VAL A 607 -1.50 -24.90 -4.98
C VAL A 607 -1.15 -26.37 -4.85
N SER A 608 -0.70 -26.79 -3.68
CA SER A 608 -0.28 -28.16 -3.40
C SER A 608 -1.27 -28.88 -2.49
N VAL A 609 -1.52 -30.15 -2.76
CA VAL A 609 -2.33 -31.04 -1.92
C VAL A 609 -1.61 -32.37 -1.77
N ALA A 610 -1.41 -32.80 -0.52
CA ALA A 610 -1.04 -34.17 -0.19
C ALA A 610 -2.32 -35.02 -0.06
N LEU A 611 -2.37 -36.16 -0.75
CA LEU A 611 -3.51 -37.08 -0.75
C LEU A 611 -3.27 -38.38 0.01
#